data_AF-A0A537LJR4-F1
#
_entry.id   AF-A0A537LJR4-F1
#
_cell.length_a   1.000
_cell.length_b   1.000
_cell.length_c   1.000
_cell.angle_alpha   90.00
_cell.angle_beta   90.00
_cell.angle_gamma   90.00
#
_symmetry.space_group_name_H-M   'P 1'
#
loop_
_entity.id
_entity.type
_entity.pdbx_description
1 polymer ?
#
loop_
_entity_poly.entity_id
_entity_poly.type
_entity_poly.pdbx_seq_one_letter_code
_entity_poly.pdbx_strand_id
1 'polypeptide(L)'
;RDCGTTVIADRWPGEGPLVGLHAGLMSTETEYAAAIACDLPFVERALLAGLIDLAPGWSAIVPEALGNIHPLCAIYHRSVGQTAEDLLRRGGGSLRRLLA
;
A
#
# COMPACT_ATOMS: atom_id res chain seq x y z
N ARG A 1 15.33 -17.94 -6.52
CA ARG A 1 16.09 -17.88 -5.25
C ARG A 1 15.05 -17.65 -4.17
N ASP A 2 14.98 -18.54 -3.19
CA ASP A 2 14.14 -18.35 -2.01
C ASP A 2 14.92 -17.45 -1.03
N CYS A 3 14.41 -16.26 -0.74
CA CYS A 3 15.04 -15.29 0.14
C CYS A 3 14.47 -15.33 1.57
N GLY A 4 13.68 -16.37 1.92
CA GLY A 4 13.12 -16.52 3.26
C GLY A 4 12.03 -15.49 3.60
N THR A 5 11.37 -14.95 2.57
CA THR A 5 10.31 -13.95 2.70
C THR A 5 8.98 -14.57 2.29
N THR A 6 7.91 -14.17 2.97
CA THR A 6 6.54 -14.54 2.59
C THR A 6 6.17 -13.83 1.30
N VAL A 7 5.81 -14.61 0.28
CA VAL A 7 5.31 -14.08 -1.00
C VAL A 7 3.82 -14.29 -1.05
N ILE A 8 3.08 -13.19 -1.23
CA ILE A 8 1.63 -13.22 -1.38
C ILE A 8 1.31 -12.96 -2.86
N ALA A 9 0.54 -13.86 -3.47
CA ALA A 9 0.12 -13.73 -4.85
C ALA A 9 -1.14 -12.86 -4.96
N ASP A 10 -1.22 -12.08 -6.04
CA ASP A 10 -2.41 -11.28 -6.34
C ASP A 10 -3.61 -12.18 -6.63
N ARG A 11 -4.77 -11.81 -6.08
CA ARG A 11 -6.04 -12.49 -6.38
C ARG A 11 -6.56 -12.17 -7.79
N TRP A 12 -6.25 -10.98 -8.30
CA TRP A 12 -6.60 -10.52 -9.65
C TRP A 12 -5.33 -10.13 -10.41
N PRO A 13 -4.57 -11.10 -10.94
CA PRO A 13 -3.30 -10.81 -11.60
C PRO A 13 -3.48 -9.86 -12.80
N GLY A 14 -2.60 -8.85 -12.92
CA GLY A 14 -2.54 -7.95 -14.07
C GLY A 14 -3.38 -6.66 -13.98
N GLU A 15 -4.15 -6.46 -12.91
CA GLU A 15 -5.06 -5.29 -12.75
C GLU A 15 -4.37 -4.07 -12.10
N GLY A 16 -3.06 -3.95 -12.25
CA GLY A 16 -2.27 -2.83 -11.74
C GLY A 16 -1.90 -2.91 -10.25
N PRO A 17 -1.23 -1.89 -9.70
CA PRO A 17 -0.59 -1.98 -8.39
C PRO A 17 -1.57 -2.06 -7.20
N LEU A 18 -2.85 -1.72 -7.39
CA LEU A 18 -3.86 -1.85 -6.35
C LEU A 18 -4.06 -3.31 -5.92
N VAL A 19 -3.88 -4.28 -6.82
CA VAL A 19 -4.06 -5.70 -6.46
C VAL A 19 -3.00 -6.20 -5.50
N GLY A 20 -1.75 -5.74 -5.65
CA GLY A 20 -0.66 -6.05 -4.73
C GLY A 20 -0.86 -5.39 -3.37
N LEU A 21 -1.29 -4.13 -3.35
CA LEU A 21 -1.64 -3.44 -2.10
C LEU A 21 -2.78 -4.17 -1.37
N HIS A 22 -3.84 -4.52 -2.08
CA HIS A 22 -4.93 -5.32 -1.55
C HIS A 22 -4.43 -6.66 -0.98
N ALA A 23 -3.64 -7.43 -1.74
CA ALA A 23 -3.15 -8.72 -1.31
C ALA A 23 -2.28 -8.63 -0.04
N GLY A 24 -1.40 -7.62 0.04
CA GLY A 24 -0.61 -7.33 1.24
C GLY A 24 -1.49 -6.97 2.45
N LEU A 25 -2.44 -6.04 2.28
CA LEU A 25 -3.29 -5.59 3.39
C LEU A 25 -4.26 -6.68 3.88
N MET A 26 -4.73 -7.56 2.99
CA MET A 26 -5.60 -8.68 3.37
C MET A 26 -4.85 -9.83 4.03
N SER A 27 -3.51 -9.90 3.88
CA SER A 27 -2.69 -10.96 4.48
C SER A 27 -2.03 -10.56 5.80
N THR A 28 -1.95 -9.26 6.12
CA THR A 28 -1.35 -8.80 7.38
C THR A 28 -2.34 -8.86 8.54
N GLU A 29 -1.80 -9.18 9.73
CA GLU A 29 -2.50 -9.07 11.01
C GLU A 29 -2.22 -7.74 11.72
N THR A 30 -1.22 -6.98 11.26
CA THR A 30 -0.87 -5.67 11.83
C THR A 30 -1.92 -4.62 11.48
N GLU A 31 -2.14 -3.68 12.40
CA GLU A 31 -3.11 -2.59 12.22
C GLU A 31 -2.73 -1.67 11.04
N TYR A 32 -1.43 -1.36 10.92
CA TYR A 32 -0.86 -0.57 9.84
C TYR A 32 0.22 -1.37 9.09
N ALA A 33 0.38 -1.06 7.80
CA ALA A 33 1.44 -1.61 6.96
C ALA A 33 2.06 -0.52 6.09
N ALA A 34 3.37 -0.61 5.87
CA ALA A 34 4.06 0.19 4.88
C ALA A 34 3.96 -0.47 3.50
N ALA A 35 3.53 0.28 2.50
CA ALA A 35 3.55 -0.12 1.10
C ALA A 35 4.69 0.60 0.38
N ILE A 36 5.64 -0.17 -0.15
CA ILE A 36 6.85 0.33 -0.81
C ILE A 36 7.00 -0.38 -2.16
N ALA A 37 7.09 0.38 -3.25
CA ALA A 37 7.37 -0.18 -4.56
C ALA A 37 8.82 -0.70 -4.65
N CYS A 38 9.03 -1.79 -5.39
CA CYS A 38 10.33 -2.46 -5.50
C CYS A 38 11.41 -1.62 -6.23
N ASP A 39 11.00 -0.56 -6.93
CA ASP A 39 11.87 0.38 -7.64
C ASP A 39 12.26 1.60 -6.79
N LEU A 40 11.98 1.58 -5.49
CA LEU A 40 12.37 2.62 -4.53
C LEU A 40 13.50 2.16 -3.58
N PRO A 41 14.72 1.89 -4.09
CA PRO A 41 15.82 1.33 -3.28
C PRO A 41 16.40 2.29 -2.24
N PHE A 42 16.06 3.58 -2.31
CA PHE A 42 16.62 4.64 -1.46
C PHE A 42 15.63 5.19 -0.42
N VAL A 43 14.52 4.48 -0.16
CA VAL A 43 13.58 4.89 0.89
C VAL A 43 14.29 4.84 2.25
N GLU A 44 14.34 5.99 2.91
CA GLU A 44 14.99 6.11 4.20
C GLU A 44 14.09 5.61 5.33
N ARG A 45 14.70 4.93 6.30
CA ARG A 45 13.99 4.49 7.52
C ARG A 45 13.35 5.66 8.27
N ALA A 46 14.00 6.84 8.29
CA ALA A 46 13.51 8.03 8.97
C ALA A 46 12.20 8.54 8.35
N LEU A 47 12.07 8.48 7.03
CA LEU A 47 10.82 8.80 6.33
C LEU A 47 9.69 7.88 6.82
N LEU A 48 9.90 6.57 6.78
CA LEU A 48 8.88 5.61 7.19
C LEU A 48 8.48 5.76 8.67
N ALA A 49 9.46 6.01 9.54
CA ALA A 49 9.19 6.28 10.96
C ALA A 49 8.28 7.52 11.13
N GLY A 50 8.60 8.61 10.44
CA GLY A 50 7.76 9.82 10.47
C GLY A 50 6.36 9.60 9.93
N LEU A 51 6.19 8.80 8.87
CA LEU A 51 4.85 8.46 8.35
C LEU A 51 4.06 7.58 9.33
N ILE A 52 4.73 6.68 10.05
CA ILE A 52 4.09 5.83 11.08
C ILE A 52 3.63 6.69 12.25
N ASP A 53 4.43 7.66 12.70
CA ASP A 53 4.07 8.56 13.80
C ASP A 53 2.82 9.41 13.48
N LEU A 54 2.57 9.69 12.19
CA LEU A 54 1.39 10.41 11.71
C LEU A 54 0.17 9.51 11.47
N ALA A 55 0.34 8.20 11.40
CA ALA A 55 -0.71 7.25 11.03
C ALA A 55 -1.93 7.19 11.97
N PRO A 56 -1.81 7.35 13.31
CA PRO A 56 -2.95 7.22 14.20
C PRO A 56 -4.13 8.13 13.81
N GLY A 57 -5.32 7.52 13.69
CA GLY A 57 -6.55 8.23 13.31
C GLY A 57 -6.77 8.38 11.79
N TRP A 58 -5.82 7.96 10.96
CA TRP A 58 -5.93 8.01 9.50
C TRP A 58 -5.95 6.61 8.89
N SER A 59 -6.66 6.45 7.77
CA SER A 59 -6.66 5.20 7.02
C SER A 59 -5.48 5.08 6.06
N ALA A 60 -4.90 6.19 5.62
CA ALA A 60 -3.70 6.22 4.80
C ALA A 60 -2.90 7.50 5.03
N ILE A 61 -1.58 7.41 5.07
CA ILE A 61 -0.65 8.53 5.05
C ILE A 61 0.21 8.40 3.79
N VAL A 62 0.01 9.31 2.86
CA VAL A 62 0.66 9.29 1.54
C VAL A 62 1.47 10.56 1.39
N PRO A 63 2.81 10.48 1.26
CA PRO A 63 3.63 11.66 1.07
C PRO A 63 3.42 12.26 -0.32
N GLU A 64 3.54 13.57 -0.39
CA GLU A 64 3.61 14.33 -1.63
C GLU A 64 5.02 14.90 -1.79
N ALA A 65 5.63 14.71 -2.96
CA ALA A 65 6.90 15.30 -3.31
C ALA A 65 6.88 15.79 -4.76
N LEU A 66 7.41 17.00 -4.98
CA LEU A 66 7.48 17.61 -6.30
C LEU A 66 6.12 17.63 -7.05
N GLY A 67 5.02 17.85 -6.31
CA GLY A 67 3.66 17.91 -6.85
C GLY A 67 3.04 16.56 -7.19
N ASN A 68 3.67 15.43 -6.82
CA ASN A 68 3.13 14.10 -7.02
C ASN A 68 2.93 13.39 -5.68
N ILE A 69 1.79 12.73 -5.52
CA ILE A 69 1.59 11.80 -4.41
C ILE A 69 2.33 10.49 -4.70
N HIS A 70 2.78 9.82 -3.64
CA HIS A 70 3.49 8.53 -3.74
C HIS A 70 2.75 7.41 -3.00
N PRO A 71 1.67 6.85 -3.58
CA PRO A 71 0.84 5.83 -2.92
C PRO A 71 1.57 4.52 -2.62
N LEU A 72 2.69 4.24 -3.30
CA LEU A 72 3.55 3.09 -3.05
C LEU A 72 4.83 3.48 -2.30
N CYS A 73 4.77 4.54 -1.50
CA CYS A 73 5.72 4.89 -0.45
C CYS A 73 4.92 5.48 0.71
N ALA A 74 4.04 4.67 1.31
CA ALA A 74 2.96 5.15 2.17
C ALA A 74 2.64 4.18 3.29
N ILE A 75 1.94 4.66 4.31
CA ILE A 75 1.40 3.84 5.40
C ILE A 75 -0.11 3.70 5.20
N TYR A 76 -0.62 2.48 5.26
CA TYR A 76 -2.04 2.17 5.15
C TYR A 76 -2.51 1.43 6.40
N HIS A 77 -3.67 1.84 6.91
CA HIS A 77 -4.42 1.03 7.85
C HIS A 77 -4.95 -0.22 7.13
N ARG A 78 -4.96 -1.37 7.80
CA ARG A 78 -5.38 -2.65 7.21
C ARG A 78 -6.80 -2.63 6.64
N SER A 79 -7.69 -1.80 7.19
CA SER A 79 -9.07 -1.66 6.70
C SER A 79 -9.15 -1.14 5.26
N VAL A 80 -8.12 -0.46 4.76
CA VAL A 80 -8.02 -0.02 3.35
C VAL A 80 -8.05 -1.22 2.41
N GLY A 81 -7.61 -2.40 2.86
CA GLY A 81 -7.74 -3.65 2.11
C GLY A 81 -9.19 -3.91 1.64
N GLN A 82 -10.18 -3.64 2.49
CA GLN A 82 -11.58 -3.85 2.11
C GLN A 82 -12.07 -2.83 1.07
N THR A 83 -11.67 -1.56 1.21
CA THR A 83 -11.96 -0.51 0.21
C THR A 83 -11.30 -0.83 -1.13
N ALA A 84 -10.06 -1.31 -1.12
CA ALA A 84 -9.37 -1.77 -2.31
C ALA A 84 -10.10 -2.96 -2.96
N GLU A 85 -10.56 -3.93 -2.16
CA GLU A 85 -11.31 -5.08 -2.66
C GLU A 85 -12.60 -4.65 -3.37
N ASP A 86 -13.35 -3.72 -2.79
CA ASP A 86 -14.59 -3.23 -3.37
C ASP A 86 -14.37 -2.46 -4.68
N LEU A 87 -13.27 -1.71 -4.79
CA LEU A 87 -12.87 -1.05 -6.04
C LEU A 87 -12.49 -2.09 -7.12
N LEU A 88 -11.70 -3.10 -6.75
CA LEU A 88 -11.25 -4.15 -7.65
C LEU A 88 -12.43 -4.99 -8.18
N ARG A 89 -13.39 -5.34 -7.33
CA ARG A 89 -14.62 -6.05 -7.75
C ARG A 89 -15.46 -5.25 -8.77
N ARG A 90 -15.33 -3.93 -8.80
CA ARG A 90 -15.97 -3.03 -9.77
C ARG A 90 -15.12 -2.79 -11.02
N GLY A 91 -13.98 -3.47 -11.15
CA GLY A 91 -13.03 -3.31 -12.26
C GLY A 91 -12.13 -2.07 -12.14
N GLY A 92 -11.95 -1.51 -10.94
CA GLY A 92 -11.13 -0.32 -10.70
C GLY A 92 -9.79 -0.65 -10.01
N GLY A 93 -8.69 -0.66 -10.78
CA GLY A 93 -7.32 -0.91 -10.28
C GLY A 93 -6.50 0.34 -9.89
N SER A 94 -7.14 1.50 -9.70
CA SER A 94 -6.44 2.78 -9.55
C SER A 94 -6.16 3.14 -8.09
N LEU A 95 -4.88 3.26 -7.72
CA LEU A 95 -4.45 3.80 -6.43
C LEU A 95 -4.92 5.25 -6.20
N ARG A 96 -5.00 6.06 -7.27
CA ARG A 96 -5.52 7.43 -7.14
C ARG A 96 -6.99 7.45 -6.77
N ARG A 97 -7.77 6.51 -7.29
CA ARG A 97 -9.20 6.36 -6.94
C ARG A 97 -9.39 5.81 -5.53
N LEU A 98 -8.46 4.98 -5.04
CA LEU A 98 -8.45 4.52 -3.64
C LEU A 98 -8.30 5.69 -2.66
N LEU A 99 -7.54 6.72 -3.04
CA LEU A 99 -7.23 7.88 -2.22
C LEU A 99 -8.19 9.07 -2.44
N ALA A 100 -9.25 8.88 -3.22
CA ALA A 100 -10.22 9.91 -3.58
C ALA A 100 -11.43 9.97 -2.65
#